data_AF-A0A2D7KAB9-F1
#
_entry.id   AF-A0A2D7KAB9-F1
#
_cell.length_a   1.000
_cell.length_b   1.000
_cell.length_c   1.000
_cell.angle_alpha   90.00
_cell.angle_beta   90.00
_cell.angle_gamma   90.00
#
_symmetry.space_group_name_H-M   'P 1'
#
loop_
_entity.id
_entity.type
_entity.pdbx_description
1 polymer ?
#
loop_
_entity_poly.entity_id
_entity_poly.type
_entity_poly.pdbx_seq_one_letter_code
_entity_poly.pdbx_strand_id
1 'polypeptide(L)'
;MKFAELLKNQIIGNDINLVSFDTNSLSEWLKSNFVSLLGNHNISVNTITLTKLDNNSYKSLFSLNAQNEKDSYVMEFGILKSNEYIEQANEILNRLSVLFLEDNFSKLDLLNILKKNRFNLSKINNVNTLLIY
;
A
#
# COMPACT_ATOMS: atom_id res chain seq x y z
N MET A 1 -14.84 0.35 4.92
CA MET A 1 -13.74 1.05 5.61
C MET A 1 -12.60 1.28 4.62
N LYS A 2 -11.87 2.40 4.68
CA LYS A 2 -10.76 2.69 3.76
C LYS A 2 -9.43 2.22 4.36
N PHE A 3 -9.18 0.92 4.29
CA PHE A 3 -7.99 0.30 4.88
C PHE A 3 -6.69 0.82 4.26
N ALA A 4 -6.67 1.09 2.96
CA ALA A 4 -5.53 1.70 2.27
C ALA A 4 -5.13 3.04 2.90
N GLU A 5 -6.12 3.90 3.20
CA GLU A 5 -5.89 5.20 3.82
C GLU A 5 -5.36 5.06 5.26
N LEU A 6 -5.88 4.09 6.03
CA LEU A 6 -5.42 3.81 7.39
C LEU A 6 -3.98 3.26 7.43
N LEU A 7 -3.67 2.29 6.56
CA LEU A 7 -2.33 1.72 6.46
C LEU A 7 -1.31 2.78 6.01
N LYS A 8 -1.67 3.64 5.05
CA LYS A 8 -0.86 4.79 4.64
C LYS A 8 -0.53 5.70 5.83
N ASN A 9 -1.50 6.01 6.68
CA ASN A 9 -1.25 6.84 7.86
C ASN A 9 -0.28 6.17 8.84
N GLN A 10 -0.36 4.85 9.03
CA GLN A 10 0.59 4.12 9.86
C GLN A 10 2.00 4.11 9.28
N ILE A 11 2.15 3.90 7.96
CA ILE A 11 3.45 3.93 7.29
C ILE A 11 4.15 5.28 7.50
N ILE A 12 3.43 6.38 7.28
CA ILE A 12 3.97 7.74 7.46
C ILE A 12 4.23 8.03 8.93
N GLY A 13 3.25 7.78 9.81
CA GLY A 13 3.33 8.14 11.22
C GLY A 13 4.43 7.41 11.99
N ASN A 14 4.78 6.19 11.56
CA ASN A 14 5.81 5.37 12.18
C ASN A 14 7.14 5.32 11.39
N ASP A 15 7.26 6.13 10.32
CA ASP A 15 8.44 6.16 9.44
C ASP A 15 8.88 4.77 8.95
N ILE A 16 7.92 3.95 8.50
CA ILE A 16 8.16 2.56 8.15
C ILE A 16 8.97 2.46 6.85
N ASN A 17 10.22 1.99 6.95
CA ASN A 17 11.10 1.80 5.81
C ASN A 17 10.76 0.55 4.98
N LEU A 18 9.73 0.65 4.15
CA LEU A 18 9.28 -0.42 3.26
C LEU A 18 10.33 -0.83 2.20
N VAL A 19 11.29 0.04 1.87
CA VAL A 19 12.37 -0.28 0.91
C VAL A 19 13.28 -1.38 1.43
N SER A 20 13.47 -1.44 2.76
CA SER A 20 14.36 -2.41 3.40
C SER A 20 13.80 -3.82 3.50
N PHE A 21 12.49 -4.00 3.25
CA PHE A 21 11.85 -5.29 3.39
C PHE A 21 12.08 -6.14 2.15
N ASP A 22 12.52 -7.38 2.37
CA ASP A 22 12.32 -8.44 1.38
C ASP A 22 10.84 -8.87 1.32
N THR A 23 10.51 -9.72 0.35
CA THR A 23 9.14 -10.19 0.13
C THR A 23 8.53 -10.87 1.35
N ASN A 24 9.31 -11.63 2.12
CA ASN A 24 8.82 -12.38 3.27
C ASN A 24 8.55 -11.45 4.45
N SER A 25 9.53 -10.60 4.77
CA SER A 25 9.44 -9.58 5.82
C SER A 25 8.29 -8.62 5.56
N LEU A 26 8.12 -8.20 4.30
CA LEU A 26 6.98 -7.37 3.88
C LEU A 26 5.65 -8.11 4.08
N SER A 27 5.57 -9.39 3.70
CA SER A 27 4.34 -10.18 3.84
C SER A 27 3.93 -10.37 5.31
N GLU A 28 4.89 -10.67 6.18
CA GLU A 28 4.63 -10.80 7.62
C GLU A 28 4.23 -9.47 8.25
N TRP A 29 4.93 -8.39 7.91
CA TRP A 29 4.60 -7.05 8.36
C TRP A 29 3.19 -6.65 7.91
N LEU A 30 2.83 -6.90 6.65
CA LEU A 30 1.49 -6.61 6.12
C LEU A 30 0.40 -7.37 6.87
N LYS A 31 0.59 -8.68 7.11
CA LYS A 31 -0.37 -9.48 7.89
C LYS A 31 -0.54 -8.92 9.30
N SER A 32 0.56 -8.70 10.01
CA SER A 32 0.55 -8.21 11.39
C SER A 32 -0.13 -6.83 11.50
N ASN A 33 0.21 -5.90 10.60
CA ASN A 33 -0.38 -4.57 10.59
C ASN A 33 -1.86 -4.59 10.22
N PHE A 34 -2.27 -5.45 9.27
CA PHE A 34 -3.68 -5.52 8.91
C PHE A 34 -4.55 -6.07 10.07
N VAL A 35 -4.06 -7.07 10.81
CA VAL A 35 -4.71 -7.53 12.05
C VAL A 35 -4.78 -6.40 13.08
N SER A 36 -3.68 -5.67 13.29
CA SER A 36 -3.66 -4.53 14.23
C SER A 36 -4.64 -3.42 13.83
N LEU A 37 -4.69 -3.07 12.54
CA LEU A 37 -5.63 -2.10 11.99
C LEU A 37 -7.08 -2.49 12.23
N LEU A 38 -7.44 -3.76 12.00
CA LEU A 38 -8.77 -4.29 12.27
C LEU A 38 -9.09 -4.24 13.78
N GLY A 39 -8.15 -4.67 14.62
CA GLY A 39 -8.29 -4.65 16.07
C GLY A 39 -8.51 -3.25 16.65
N ASN A 40 -7.80 -2.24 16.13
CA ASN A 40 -8.00 -0.83 16.51
C ASN A 40 -9.40 -0.29 16.19
N HIS A 41 -10.15 -0.98 15.34
CA HIS A 41 -11.54 -0.66 14.99
C HIS A 41 -12.54 -1.67 15.59
N ASN A 42 -12.14 -2.42 16.63
CA ASN A 42 -12.94 -3.45 17.30
C ASN A 42 -13.40 -4.58 16.37
N ILE A 43 -12.65 -4.84 15.29
CA ILE A 43 -12.93 -5.95 14.37
C ILE A 43 -12.01 -7.12 14.74
N SER A 44 -12.59 -8.16 15.32
CA SER A 44 -11.93 -9.44 15.53
C SER A 44 -12.02 -10.29 14.26
N VAL A 45 -10.90 -10.90 13.88
CA VAL A 45 -10.80 -11.79 12.72
C VAL A 45 -10.25 -13.15 13.15
N ASN A 46 -10.76 -14.19 12.50
CA ASN A 46 -10.38 -15.58 12.79
C ASN A 46 -9.24 -16.01 11.87
N THR A 47 -9.23 -15.51 10.63
CA THR A 47 -8.25 -15.87 9.61
C THR A 47 -7.74 -14.63 8.90
N ILE A 48 -6.47 -14.68 8.51
CA ILE A 48 -5.84 -13.71 7.62
C ILE A 48 -5.06 -14.45 6.54
N THR A 49 -5.37 -14.12 5.30
CA THR A 49 -4.72 -14.66 4.12
C THR A 49 -4.08 -13.51 3.35
N LEU A 50 -2.86 -13.73 2.89
CA LEU A 50 -2.15 -12.81 2.02
C LEU A 50 -1.81 -13.58 0.75
N THR A 51 -2.35 -13.11 -0.37
CA THR A 51 -2.20 -13.74 -1.68
C THR A 51 -1.42 -12.80 -2.58
N LYS A 52 -0.33 -13.30 -3.18
CA LYS A 52 0.38 -12.53 -4.20
C LYS A 52 -0.45 -12.48 -5.47
N LEU A 53 -0.58 -11.29 -6.06
CA LEU A 53 -1.27 -11.08 -7.33
C LEU A 53 -0.24 -10.83 -8.44
N ASP A 54 -0.48 -11.42 -9.60
CA ASP A 54 0.33 -11.17 -10.79
C ASP A 54 -0.16 -9.90 -11.48
N ASN A 55 0.70 -8.88 -11.48
CA ASN A 55 0.46 -7.64 -12.19
C ASN A 55 1.79 -7.04 -12.67
N ASN A 56 1.88 -6.76 -13.97
CA ASN A 56 3.12 -6.31 -14.60
C ASN A 56 3.57 -4.90 -14.15
N SER A 57 2.66 -4.09 -13.62
CA SER A 57 2.94 -2.74 -13.11
C SER A 57 3.62 -2.75 -11.74
N TYR A 58 3.56 -3.87 -11.01
CA TYR A 58 4.00 -3.97 -9.62
C TYR A 58 5.20 -4.90 -9.48
N LYS A 59 6.19 -4.48 -8.68
CA LYS A 59 7.28 -5.35 -8.23
C LYS A 59 6.73 -6.45 -7.32
N SER A 60 5.82 -6.05 -6.44
CA SER A 60 5.05 -6.92 -5.56
C SER A 60 3.65 -6.35 -5.41
N LEU A 61 2.63 -7.20 -5.56
CA LEU A 61 1.24 -6.85 -5.29
C LEU A 61 0.63 -7.97 -4.47
N PHE A 62 -0.08 -7.60 -3.40
CA PHE A 62 -0.69 -8.53 -2.46
C PHE A 62 -2.14 -8.15 -2.23
N SER A 63 -3.01 -9.16 -2.19
CA SER A 63 -4.36 -9.06 -1.63
C SER A 63 -4.32 -9.58 -0.20
N LEU A 64 -4.72 -8.74 0.75
CA LEU A 64 -4.95 -9.12 2.13
C LEU A 64 -6.44 -9.35 2.31
N ASN A 65 -6.81 -10.55 2.74
CA ASN A 65 -8.17 -10.90 3.10
C ASN A 65 -8.19 -11.37 4.55
N ALA A 66 -8.94 -10.67 5.39
CA ALA A 66 -9.21 -11.07 6.75
C ALA A 66 -10.69 -11.39 6.91
N GLN A 67 -11.02 -12.45 7.62
CA GLN A 67 -12.39 -12.93 7.74
C GLN A 67 -12.73 -13.29 9.18
N ASN A 68 -13.99 -13.03 9.55
CA ASN A 68 -14.63 -13.58 10.74
C ASN A 68 -15.88 -14.38 10.34
N GLU A 69 -16.68 -14.83 11.30
CA GLU A 69 -17.87 -15.65 11.03
C GLU A 69 -18.93 -14.96 10.14
N LYS A 70 -18.93 -13.62 10.07
CA LYS A 70 -19.99 -12.83 9.44
C LYS A 70 -19.51 -12.02 8.24
N ASP A 71 -18.28 -11.52 8.29
CA ASP A 71 -17.77 -10.49 7.38
C ASP A 71 -16.39 -10.86 6.82
N SER A 72 -16.09 -10.34 5.63
CA SER A 72 -14.76 -10.39 5.00
C SER A 72 -14.27 -8.96 4.73
N TYR A 73 -12.99 -8.74 5.00
CA TYR A 73 -12.30 -7.46 4.89
C TYR A 73 -11.12 -7.62 3.94
N VAL A 74 -11.19 -6.94 2.80
CA VAL A 74 -10.18 -7.04 1.75
C VAL A 74 -9.51 -5.71 1.51
N MET A 75 -8.19 -5.72 1.40
CA MET A 75 -7.41 -4.61 0.86
C MET A 75 -6.29 -5.11 -0.03
N GLU A 76 -5.78 -4.26 -0.89
CA GLU A 76 -4.57 -4.56 -1.64
C GLU A 76 -3.42 -3.65 -1.23
N PHE A 77 -2.21 -4.19 -1.30
CA PHE A 77 -0.98 -3.46 -1.09
C PHE A 77 -0.01 -3.78 -2.21
N GLY A 78 0.55 -2.76 -2.85
CA GLY A 78 1.49 -2.95 -3.95
C GLY A 78 2.66 -1.98 -3.92
N ILE A 79 3.83 -2.44 -4.37
CA ILE A 79 4.98 -1.61 -4.69
C ILE A 79 5.09 -1.52 -6.21
N LEU A 80 4.93 -0.32 -6.75
CA LEU A 80 5.04 -0.04 -8.18
C LEU A 80 6.49 -0.21 -8.67
N LYS A 81 6.66 -0.66 -9.92
CA LYS A 81 8.00 -0.79 -10.52
C LYS A 81 8.61 0.56 -10.89
N SER A 82 7.79 1.49 -11.37
CA SER A 82 8.19 2.77 -11.91
C SER A 82 7.01 3.74 -11.93
N ASN A 83 7.28 5.01 -12.24
CA ASN A 83 6.28 6.06 -12.36
C ASN A 83 5.34 5.93 -13.55
N GLU A 84 5.76 5.26 -14.62
CA GLU A 84 4.92 5.05 -15.81
C GLU A 84 3.65 4.27 -15.47
N TYR A 85 3.66 3.57 -14.33
CA TYR A 85 2.57 2.74 -13.86
C TYR A 85 1.66 3.39 -12.81
N ILE A 86 1.86 4.67 -12.50
CA ILE A 86 1.04 5.39 -11.51
C ILE A 86 -0.45 5.36 -11.89
N GLU A 87 -0.78 5.42 -13.18
CA GLU A 87 -2.18 5.39 -13.63
C GLU A 87 -2.91 4.10 -13.25
N GLN A 88 -2.21 2.96 -13.16
CA GLN A 88 -2.83 1.69 -12.78
C GLN A 88 -2.96 1.52 -11.25
N ALA A 89 -2.47 2.49 -10.45
CA ALA A 89 -2.71 2.52 -9.01
C ALA A 89 -4.17 2.79 -8.66
N ASN A 90 -4.88 3.49 -9.53
CA ASN A 90 -6.22 4.02 -9.29
C ASN A 90 -7.37 3.06 -9.63
N GLU A 91 -7.06 1.89 -10.21
CA GLU A 91 -8.09 0.98 -10.73
C GLU A 91 -8.91 0.27 -9.64
N ILE A 92 -8.42 0.24 -8.38
CA ILE A 92 -9.03 -0.55 -7.30
C ILE A 92 -9.35 0.30 -6.08
N LEU A 93 -10.65 0.32 -5.73
CA LEU A 93 -11.20 0.94 -4.54
C LEU A 93 -10.72 0.15 -3.31
N ASN A 94 -9.71 0.68 -2.59
CA ASN A 94 -9.02 0.07 -1.43
C ASN A 94 -7.68 -0.66 -1.69
N ARG A 95 -6.94 -0.19 -2.70
CA ARG A 95 -5.51 -0.52 -2.88
C ARG A 95 -4.64 0.61 -2.33
N LEU A 96 -3.57 0.26 -1.61
CA LEU A 96 -2.46 1.15 -1.33
C LEU A 96 -1.29 0.83 -2.26
N SER A 97 -0.97 1.76 -3.16
CA SER A 97 0.19 1.63 -4.04
C SER A 97 1.32 2.55 -3.58
N VAL A 98 2.52 2.00 -3.48
CA VAL A 98 3.73 2.67 -3.02
C VAL A 98 4.73 2.74 -4.18
N LEU A 99 5.27 3.93 -4.44
CA LEU A 99 6.37 4.15 -5.36
C LEU A 99 7.50 4.88 -4.65
N PHE A 100 8.70 4.33 -4.74
CA PHE A 100 9.91 4.99 -4.28
C PHE A 100 10.47 5.83 -5.44
N LEU A 101 10.64 7.14 -5.20
CA LEU A 101 11.11 8.09 -6.19
C LEU A 101 12.62 8.28 -6.05
N GLU A 102 13.34 8.11 -7.15
CA GLU A 102 14.74 8.50 -7.25
C GLU A 102 14.87 10.02 -7.44
N ASP A 103 16.01 10.60 -7.04
CA ASP A 103 16.20 12.05 -6.98
C ASP A 103 16.14 12.77 -8.35
N ASN A 104 16.24 12.04 -9.47
CA ASN A 104 16.34 12.59 -10.82
C ASN A 104 15.01 12.57 -11.61
N PHE A 105 13.91 12.91 -10.95
CA PHE A 105 12.57 12.78 -11.52
C PHE A 105 12.02 14.08 -12.13
N SER A 106 11.53 14.04 -13.38
CA SER A 106 10.88 15.20 -14.02
C SER A 106 9.47 15.41 -13.44
N LYS A 107 9.26 16.58 -12.82
CA LYS A 107 8.08 16.85 -11.97
C LYS A 107 6.78 17.13 -12.75
N LEU A 108 6.83 17.46 -14.04
CA LEU A 108 5.68 18.04 -14.77
C LEU A 108 4.65 17.01 -15.22
N ASP A 109 5.06 15.88 -15.82
CA ASP A 109 4.12 14.87 -16.33
C ASP A 109 3.37 14.14 -15.21
N LEU A 110 4.03 13.98 -14.07
CA LEU A 110 3.51 13.28 -12.90
C LEU A 110 2.38 14.05 -12.20
N LEU A 111 2.43 15.39 -12.20
CA LEU A 111 1.41 16.24 -11.55
C LEU A 111 0.03 16.07 -12.19
N ASN A 112 -0.04 15.93 -13.52
CA ASN A 112 -1.31 15.76 -14.21
C ASN A 112 -1.93 14.39 -13.94
N ILE A 113 -1.10 13.35 -13.81
CA ILE A 113 -1.54 12.02 -13.41
C ILE A 113 -2.03 12.05 -11.95
N LEU A 114 -1.25 12.62 -11.04
CA LEU A 114 -1.57 12.68 -9.61
C LEU A 114 -2.84 13.48 -9.29
N LYS A 115 -3.20 14.49 -10.09
CA LYS A 115 -4.47 15.23 -9.92
C LYS A 115 -5.72 14.34 -9.95
N LYS A 116 -5.63 13.17 -10.59
CA LYS A 116 -6.73 12.19 -10.67
C LYS A 116 -6.73 11.20 -9.51
N ASN A 117 -5.72 11.22 -8.64
CA ASN A 117 -5.49 10.24 -7.59
C ASN A 117 -5.59 10.92 -6.21
N ARG A 118 -5.99 10.19 -5.16
CA ARG A 118 -5.60 10.63 -3.81
C ARG A 118 -4.20 10.11 -3.56
N PHE A 119 -3.31 11.00 -3.20
CA PHE A 119 -1.93 10.65 -2.97
C PHE A 119 -1.36 11.39 -1.77
N ASN A 120 -0.28 10.85 -1.25
CA ASN A 120 0.60 11.52 -0.31
C ASN A 120 2.05 11.37 -0.79
N LEU A 121 2.77 12.48 -0.82
CA LEU A 121 4.21 12.49 -1.05
C LEU A 121 4.89 12.76 0.30
N SER A 122 5.67 11.81 0.77
CA SER A 122 6.40 11.88 2.04
C SER A 122 7.85 11.47 1.85
N LYS A 123 8.73 11.97 2.71
CA LYS A 123 10.10 11.48 2.83
C LYS A 123 10.15 10.50 4.00
N ILE A 124 10.34 9.22 3.72
CA ILE A 124 10.32 8.12 4.70
C ILE A 124 11.72 7.51 4.73
N ASN A 125 12.38 7.50 5.89
CA ASN A 125 13.77 7.10 6.05
C ASN A 125 14.71 7.62 4.93
N ASN A 126 14.66 8.92 4.68
CA ASN A 126 15.37 9.62 3.60
C ASN A 126 15.01 9.27 2.15
N VAL A 127 14.04 8.38 1.91
CA VAL A 127 13.57 8.03 0.58
C VAL A 127 12.29 8.80 0.26
N ASN A 128 12.28 9.49 -0.88
CA ASN A 128 11.07 10.13 -1.40
C ASN A 128 10.07 9.04 -1.78
N THR A 129 8.92 9.01 -1.11
CA THR A 129 7.92 7.94 -1.23
C THR A 129 6.58 8.54 -1.61
N LEU A 130 6.03 8.07 -2.72
CA LEU A 130 4.69 8.39 -3.20
C LEU A 130 3.74 7.25 -2.80
N LEU A 131 2.68 7.59 -2.06
CA LEU A 131 1.61 6.68 -1.66
C LEU A 131 0.32 7.09 -2.37
N ILE A 132 -0.35 6.15 -3.04
CA ILE A 132 -1.60 6.36 -3.80
C ILE A 132 -2.69 5.46 -3.20
N TYR A 133 -3.89 6.00 -2.91
CA TYR A 133 -4.92 5.31 -2.11
C TYR A 133 -6.37 5.81 -2.32
#